data_AF-A0A428W9Z5-F1
#
_entry.id   AF-A0A428W9Z5-F1
#
_cell.length_a   1.000
_cell.length_b   1.000
_cell.length_c   1.000
_cell.angle_alpha   90.00
_cell.angle_beta   90.00
_cell.angle_gamma   90.00
#
_symmetry.space_group_name_H-M   'P 1'
#
loop_
_entity.id
_entity.type
_entity.pdbx_description
1 polymer ?
#
loop_
_entity_poly.entity_id
_entity_poly.type
_entity_poly.pdbx_seq_one_letter_code
_entity_poly.pdbx_strand_id
1 'polypeptide(L)' 'MHDTADPATIVVEFEPVATMTATGVSAAATFIGVLTVHEGRISCWREYQHPLAIARALRIAAT' A
#
# COMPACT_ATOMS: atom_id res chain seq x y z
N MET A 1 -0.08 -7.49 10.74
CA MET A 1 0.36 -6.40 11.63
C MET A 1 1.54 -6.93 12.40
N HIS A 2 2.68 -6.27 12.27
CA HIS A 2 3.92 -6.67 12.95
C HIS A 2 4.18 -5.72 14.12
N ASP A 3 4.61 -6.29 15.24
CA ASP A 3 5.19 -5.49 16.32
C ASP A 3 6.50 -4.90 15.86
N THR A 4 6.72 -3.63 16.22
CA THR A 4 7.99 -2.95 16.00
C THR A 4 8.59 -2.55 17.34
N ALA A 5 9.89 -2.25 17.37
CA ALA A 5 10.55 -1.79 18.58
C ALA A 5 10.01 -0.43 19.07
N ASP A 6 9.35 0.33 18.19
CA ASP A 6 8.68 1.59 18.52
C ASP A 6 7.15 1.36 18.57
N PRO A 7 6.52 1.42 19.75
CA PRO A 7 5.08 1.18 19.88
C PRO A 7 4.21 2.22 19.14
N ALA A 8 4.77 3.37 18.75
CA ALA A 8 4.07 4.35 17.91
C ALA A 8 4.03 3.94 16.43
N THR A 9 4.85 2.96 16.02
CA THR A 9 4.98 2.53 14.62
C THR A 9 4.29 1.18 14.40
N ILE A 10 3.39 1.14 13.42
CA ILE A 10 2.70 -0.09 13.00
C ILE A 10 3.08 -0.42 11.56
N VAL A 11 3.50 -1.66 11.32
CA VAL A 11 3.76 -2.21 9.97
C VAL A 11 2.67 -3.20 9.60
N VAL A 12 2.05 -2.98 8.44
CA VAL A 12 0.96 -3.82 7.93
C VAL A 12 1.30 -4.28 6.51
N GLU A 13 1.34 -5.59 6.31
CA GLU A 13 1.32 -6.20 4.98
C GLU A 13 -0.13 -6.42 4.57
N PHE A 14 -0.50 -6.01 3.36
CA PHE A 14 -1.86 -6.15 2.85
C PHE A 14 -1.87 -6.22 1.32
N GLU A 15 -2.99 -6.69 0.78
CA GLU A 15 -3.19 -6.86 -0.66
C GLU A 15 -4.47 -6.13 -1.10
N PRO A 16 -4.38 -4.87 -1.56
CA PRO A 16 -5.52 -4.19 -2.17
C PRO A 16 -5.94 -4.89 -3.46
N VAL A 17 -7.25 -5.07 -3.60
CA VAL A 17 -7.91 -5.48 -4.86
C VAL A 17 -8.68 -4.28 -5.40
N ALA A 18 -8.43 -3.91 -6.65
CA ALA A 18 -9.04 -2.73 -7.25
C ALA A 18 -9.34 -2.92 -8.74
N THR A 19 -10.42 -2.29 -9.21
CA THR A 19 -10.74 -2.15 -10.63
C THR A 19 -10.26 -0.79 -11.13
N MET A 20 -9.35 -0.79 -12.10
CA MET A 20 -8.78 0.42 -12.67
C MET A 20 -9.82 1.11 -13.54
N THR A 21 -10.25 2.31 -13.16
CA THR A 21 -11.34 3.04 -13.84
C THR A 21 -11.02 3.35 -15.30
N ALA A 22 -9.75 3.59 -15.63
CA ALA A 22 -9.32 3.89 -16.99
C ALA A 22 -9.30 2.67 -17.93
N THR A 23 -9.10 1.46 -17.39
CA THR A 23 -8.85 0.25 -18.20
C THR A 23 -9.91 -0.85 -18.02
N GLY A 24 -10.75 -0.73 -17.00
CA GLY A 24 -11.71 -1.76 -16.55
C GLY A 24 -11.05 -3.00 -15.94
N VAL A 25 -9.73 -3.04 -15.83
CA VAL A 25 -9.00 -4.21 -15.33
C VAL A 25 -9.09 -4.28 -13.81
N SER A 26 -9.55 -5.42 -13.27
CA SER A 26 -9.39 -5.74 -11.86
C SER A 26 -8.04 -6.39 -11.62
N ALA A 27 -7.30 -5.91 -10.64
CA ALA A 27 -6.00 -6.43 -10.26
C ALA A 27 -5.80 -6.34 -8.74
N ALA A 28 -4.84 -7.12 -8.25
CA ALA A 28 -4.35 -7.07 -6.88
C ALA A 28 -2.84 -6.83 -6.87
N ALA A 29 -2.33 -6.22 -5.82
CA ALA A 29 -0.89 -5.97 -5.66
C ALA A 29 -0.52 -5.98 -4.17
N THR A 30 0.66 -6.50 -3.83
CA THR A 30 1.13 -6.54 -2.43
C THR A 30 1.71 -5.20 -2.01
N PHE A 31 1.28 -4.73 -0.83
CA PHE A 31 1.66 -3.45 -0.25
C PHE A 31 2.19 -3.66 1.17
N ILE A 32 3.10 -2.78 1.60
CA ILE A 32 3.49 -2.62 2.99
C ILE A 32 3.12 -1.20 3.42
N GLY A 33 2.23 -1.09 4.40
CA GLY A 33 1.91 0.16 5.07
C GLY A 33 2.80 0.34 6.31
N VAL A 34 3.40 1.51 6.46
CA VAL A 34 4.08 1.95 7.68
C VAL A 34 3.37 3.20 8.15
N LEU A 35 2.81 3.15 9.35
CA LEU A 35 2.09 4.26 9.94
C LEU A 35 2.61 4.58 11.33
N THR A 36 2.60 5.86 11.66
CA THR A 36 2.87 6.33 13.03
C THR A 36 1.57 6.80 13.67
N VAL A 37 1.38 6.48 14.95
CA VAL A 37 0.23 6.86 15.75
C VAL A 37 0.63 7.88 16.81
N HIS A 38 -0.15 8.95 16.95
CA HIS A 38 -0.04 9.92 18.03
C HIS A 38 -1.44 10.11 18.66
N GLU A 39 -1.56 9.90 19.97
CA GLU A 39 -2.84 10.01 20.70
C GLU A 39 -3.99 9.20 20.06
N GLY A 40 -3.68 7.98 19.62
CA GLY A 40 -4.66 7.09 18.97
C GLY A 40 -5.06 7.51 17.54
N ARG A 41 -4.40 8.52 16.96
CA ARG A 41 -4.64 8.99 15.59
C ARG A 41 -3.44 8.71 14.70
N ILE A 42 -3.69 8.41 13.42
CA ILE A 42 -2.62 8.27 12.43
C ILE A 42 -2.03 9.66 12.16
N SER A 43 -0.74 9.84 12.47
CA SER A 43 0.00 11.08 12.25
C SER A 43 0.86 11.03 10.98
N CYS A 44 1.27 9.83 10.56
CA CYS A 44 1.95 9.59 9.30
C CYS A 44 1.46 8.28 8.67
N TRP A 45 1.36 8.28 7.35
CA TRP A 45 1.04 7.11 6.54
C TRP A 45 1.99 7.04 5.36
N ARG A 46 2.72 5.93 5.23
CA ARG A 46 3.60 5.65 4.11
C ARG A 46 3.29 4.26 3.57
N GLU A 47 3.16 4.16 2.25
CA GLU A 47 3.00 2.89 1.56
C GLU A 47 4.24 2.58 0.72
N TYR A 48 4.70 1.34 0.83
CA TYR A 48 5.62 0.73 -0.13
C TYR A 48 4.78 -0.19 -1.01
N GLN A 49 4.63 0.23 -2.25
CA GLN A 49 3.77 -0.40 -3.23
C GLN A 49 4.61 -1.25 -4.19
N HIS A 50 3.99 -2.18 -4.91
CA HIS A 50 4.63 -2.92 -6.00
C HIS A 50 4.43 -2.18 -7.34
N PRO A 51 5.34 -1.28 -7.78
CA PRO A 51 5.03 -0.30 -8.83
C PRO A 51 4.83 -0.97 -10.20
N LEU A 52 5.56 -2.05 -10.48
CA LEU A 52 5.44 -2.79 -11.73
C LEU A 52 4.09 -3.52 -11.86
N ALA A 53 3.49 -3.95 -10.74
CA ALA A 53 2.18 -4.62 -10.78
C ALA A 53 1.10 -3.58 -11.08
N ILE A 54 1.23 -2.40 -10.48
CA ILE A 54 0.37 -1.25 -10.73
C ILE A 54 0.49 -0.78 -12.19
N ALA A 55 1.71 -0.59 -12.70
CA ALA A 55 1.95 -0.17 -14.09
C ALA A 55 1.31 -1.14 -15.09
N ARG A 56 1.43 -2.46 -14.86
CA ARG A 56 0.76 -3.50 -15.67
C ARG A 56 -0.76 -3.39 -15.61
N ALA A 57 -1.35 -3.20 -14.44
CA ALA A 57 -2.80 -3.04 -14.27
C ALA A 57 -3.33 -1.77 -14.96
N LEU A 58 -2.56 -0.68 -14.90
CA LEU A 58 -2.84 0.58 -15.58
C LEU A 58 -2.54 0.55 -17.08
N ARG A 59 -1.89 -0.51 -17.59
CA ARG A 59 -1.39 -0.62 -18.97
C ARG A 59 -0.44 0.53 -19.35
N ILE A 60 0.33 1.01 -18.39
CA ILE A 60 1.36 2.03 -18.61
C ILE A 60 2.71 1.30 -18.70
N ALA A 61 3.56 1.71 -19.65
CA ALA A 61 4.93 1.22 -19.71
C ALA A 61 5.69 1.70 -18.46
N ALA A 62 6.18 0.78 -17.64
CA ALA A 62 7.13 1.14 -16.57
C ALA A 62 8.42 1.61 -17.27
N THR A 63 8.74 2.90 -17.12
CA THR A 63 9.93 3.53 -17.70
C THR A 63 11.12 3.34 -16.78
#